data_AF-A0A143DF37-F1
#
_entry.id   AF-A0A143DF37-F1
#
_cell.length_a   1.000
_cell.length_b   1.000
_cell.length_c   1.000
_cell.angle_alpha   90.00
_cell.angle_beta   90.00
_cell.angle_gamma   90.00
#
_symmetry.space_group_name_H-M   'P 1'
#
loop_
_entity.id
_entity.type
_entity.pdbx_description
1 polymer ?
#
loop_
_entity_poly.entity_id
_entity_poly.type
_entity_poly.pdbx_seq_one_letter_code
_entity_poly.pdbx_strand_id
1 'polypeptide(L)'
;MSRTLKGLVRLRKWDVDEKRRFLARLIASEEQLIALLLALEEQGIKERHAAAADPLGAGLTYGGYVRWAKERRETLEKTLKDLRRQISAARDTLAEAFKELKTSEIAEDNRIGREISMRERQERALQDDIGLEIYRRRGGRTSLLTRK
;
A
#
# COMPACT_ATOMS: atom_id res chain seq x y z
N MET A 1 -17.63 -12.74 18.07
CA MET A 1 -16.43 -12.88 17.21
C MET A 1 -16.44 -11.99 15.94
N SER A 2 -17.57 -11.39 15.51
CA SER A 2 -17.66 -10.58 14.28
C SER A 2 -16.83 -9.28 14.26
N ARG A 3 -16.48 -8.74 15.43
CA ARG A 3 -15.76 -7.46 15.56
C ARG A 3 -14.26 -7.58 15.27
N THR A 4 -13.70 -8.79 15.40
CA THR A 4 -12.25 -8.98 15.46
C THR A 4 -11.60 -9.03 14.07
N LEU A 5 -12.20 -9.73 13.10
CA LEU A 5 -11.65 -9.86 11.74
C LEU A 5 -11.82 -8.58 10.91
N LYS A 6 -13.01 -7.96 10.94
CA LYS A 6 -13.23 -6.66 10.31
C LYS A 6 -12.32 -5.56 10.90
N GLY A 7 -12.07 -5.62 12.21
CA GLY A 7 -11.09 -4.75 12.89
C GLY A 7 -9.66 -5.00 12.40
N LEU A 8 -9.26 -6.26 12.26
CA LEU A 8 -7.96 -6.64 11.72
C LEU A 8 -7.77 -6.15 10.28
N VAL A 9 -8.75 -6.31 9.40
CA VAL A 9 -8.70 -5.80 8.01
C VAL A 9 -8.47 -4.29 8.02
N ARG A 10 -9.18 -3.54 8.89
CA ARG A 10 -8.99 -2.08 9.00
C ARG A 10 -7.58 -1.72 9.47
N LEU A 11 -7.06 -2.42 10.48
CA LEU A 11 -5.70 -2.23 10.97
C LEU A 11 -4.67 -2.48 9.87
N ARG A 12 -4.83 -3.57 9.10
CA ARG A 12 -3.93 -3.92 7.98
C ARG A 12 -4.01 -2.90 6.84
N LYS A 13 -5.18 -2.33 6.55
CA LYS A 13 -5.31 -1.21 5.59
C LYS A 13 -4.52 0.01 6.04
N TRP A 14 -4.65 0.36 7.32
CA TRP A 14 -3.90 1.47 7.89
C TRP A 14 -2.38 1.24 7.82
N ASP A 15 -1.90 0.02 8.12
CA ASP A 15 -0.48 -0.34 8.01
C ASP A 15 0.05 -0.23 6.57
N VAL A 16 -0.72 -0.70 5.58
CA VAL A 16 -0.40 -0.53 4.15
C VAL A 16 -0.30 0.96 3.79
N ASP A 17 -1.23 1.78 4.24
CA ASP A 17 -1.22 3.21 3.96
C ASP A 17 -0.05 3.94 4.65
N GLU A 18 0.33 3.52 5.87
CA GLU A 18 1.50 4.04 6.56
C GLU A 18 2.79 3.71 5.79
N LYS A 19 2.95 2.45 5.36
CA LYS A 19 4.10 2.00 4.56
C LYS A 19 4.16 2.70 3.20
N ARG A 20 3.01 2.95 2.55
CA ARG A 20 2.93 3.76 1.32
C ARG A 20 3.41 5.19 1.55
N ARG A 21 2.94 5.86 2.62
CA ARG A 21 3.37 7.22 2.95
C ARG A 21 4.86 7.28 3.27
N PHE A 22 5.39 6.27 3.96
CA PHE A 22 6.81 6.16 4.22
C PHE A 22 7.61 6.04 2.91
N LEU A 23 7.23 5.13 2.03
CA LEU A 23 7.86 4.98 0.71
C LEU A 23 7.82 6.29 -0.09
N ALA A 24 6.68 6.99 -0.10
CA ALA A 24 6.53 8.27 -0.80
C ALA A 24 7.50 9.34 -0.26
N ARG A 25 7.71 9.41 1.06
CA ARG A 25 8.70 10.32 1.66
C ARG A 25 10.13 10.01 1.23
N LEU A 26 10.49 8.73 1.12
CA LEU A 26 11.81 8.32 0.64
C LEU A 26 12.02 8.70 -0.83
N ILE A 27 11.02 8.48 -1.69
CA ILE A 27 11.08 8.85 -3.11
C ILE A 27 11.22 10.37 -3.26
N ALA A 28 10.43 11.17 -2.52
CA ALA A 28 10.57 12.62 -2.53
C ALA A 28 11.97 13.08 -2.08
N SER A 29 12.57 12.39 -1.10
CA SER A 29 13.93 12.68 -0.66
C SER A 29 14.97 12.31 -1.75
N GLU A 30 14.72 11.27 -2.54
CA GLU A 30 15.58 10.89 -3.67
C GLU A 30 15.53 11.95 -4.76
N GLU A 31 14.34 12.43 -5.11
CA GLU A 31 14.15 13.52 -6.08
C GLU A 31 14.90 14.79 -5.66
N GLN A 32 14.83 15.14 -4.36
CA GLN A 32 15.58 16.27 -3.81
C GLN A 32 17.10 16.09 -3.94
N LEU A 33 17.64 14.90 -3.65
CA LEU A 33 19.07 14.64 -3.79
C LEU A 33 19.53 14.70 -5.26
N ILE A 34 18.70 14.20 -6.19
CA ILE A 34 18.97 14.30 -7.63
C ILE A 34 18.98 15.77 -8.06
N ALA A 35 18.02 16.56 -7.61
CA ALA A 35 17.99 18.00 -7.90
C ALA A 35 19.23 18.73 -7.37
N LEU A 36 19.71 18.37 -6.17
CA LEU A 36 20.95 18.93 -5.61
C LEU A 36 22.19 18.55 -6.42
N LEU A 37 22.27 17.32 -6.94
CA LEU A 37 23.36 16.89 -7.81
C LEU A 37 23.36 17.68 -9.13
N LEU A 38 22.19 17.85 -9.76
CA LEU A 38 22.05 18.65 -10.98
C LEU A 38 22.43 20.12 -10.76
N ALA A 39 21.99 20.71 -9.64
CA ALA A 39 22.35 22.08 -9.28
C ALA A 39 23.87 22.23 -9.06
N LEU A 40 24.51 21.23 -8.44
CA LEU A 40 25.97 21.22 -8.25
C LEU A 40 26.71 21.15 -9.59
N GLU A 41 26.22 20.36 -10.54
CA GLU A 41 26.77 20.28 -11.90
C GLU A 41 26.64 21.61 -12.65
N GLU A 42 25.47 22.25 -12.58
CA GLU A 42 25.24 23.56 -13.20
C GLU A 42 26.15 24.64 -12.58
N GLN A 43 26.29 24.64 -11.25
CA GLN A 43 27.21 25.55 -10.56
C GLN A 43 28.66 25.31 -11.02
N GLY A 44 29.07 24.05 -11.19
CA GLY A 44 30.42 23.72 -11.65
C GLY A 44 30.74 24.28 -13.03
N ILE A 45 29.76 24.29 -13.94
CA ILE A 45 29.90 24.93 -15.26
C ILE A 45 30.12 26.43 -15.11
N LYS A 46 29.29 27.10 -14.28
CA LYS A 46 29.40 28.56 -14.05
C LYS A 46 30.76 28.94 -13.47
N GLU A 47 31.22 28.21 -12.46
CA GLU A 47 32.53 28.44 -11.82
C GLU A 47 33.69 28.22 -12.79
N ARG A 48 33.60 27.21 -13.66
CA ARG A 48 34.61 26.98 -14.71
C ARG A 48 34.68 28.15 -15.69
N HIS A 49 33.54 28.69 -16.11
CA HIS A 49 33.50 29.85 -17.01
C HIS A 49 34.05 31.11 -16.32
N ALA A 50 33.70 31.35 -15.06
CA ALA A 50 34.24 32.48 -14.29
C ALA A 50 35.76 32.39 -14.13
N ALA A 51 36.29 31.21 -13.80
CA ALA A 51 37.72 30.97 -13.67
C ALA A 51 38.49 31.18 -15.00
N ALA A 52 37.87 30.84 -16.13
CA ALA A 52 38.45 31.06 -17.45
C ALA A 52 38.41 32.55 -17.87
N ALA A 53 37.38 33.28 -17.46
CA ALA A 53 37.21 34.71 -17.77
C ALA A 53 38.10 35.62 -16.92
N ASP A 54 38.42 35.22 -15.68
CA ASP A 54 39.29 35.95 -14.76
C ASP A 54 40.35 35.02 -14.14
N PRO A 55 41.46 34.75 -14.85
CA PRO A 55 42.49 33.83 -14.39
C PRO A 55 43.23 34.27 -13.11
N LEU A 56 43.33 35.58 -12.87
CA LEU A 56 44.11 36.15 -11.75
C LEU A 56 43.25 36.44 -10.51
N GLY A 57 41.92 36.52 -10.63
CA GLY A 57 40.99 36.52 -9.50
C GLY A 57 40.33 35.15 -9.34
N ALA A 58 39.21 34.91 -10.02
CA ALA A 58 38.41 33.69 -9.89
C ALA A 58 39.19 32.38 -10.19
N GLY A 59 40.15 32.43 -11.13
CA GLY A 59 40.99 31.31 -11.50
C GLY A 59 41.84 30.76 -10.34
N LEU A 60 42.32 31.64 -9.45
CA LEU A 60 43.13 31.23 -8.29
C LEU A 60 42.32 30.43 -7.27
N THR A 61 41.04 30.76 -7.09
CA THR A 61 40.14 30.08 -6.14
C THR A 61 39.49 28.81 -6.70
N TYR A 62 39.45 28.67 -8.03
CA TYR A 62 38.76 27.57 -8.72
C TYR A 62 39.26 26.18 -8.31
N GLY A 63 40.56 26.02 -8.08
CA GLY A 63 41.12 24.73 -7.61
C GLY A 63 40.57 24.29 -6.24
N GLY A 64 40.24 25.25 -5.36
CA GLY A 64 39.57 24.98 -4.09
C GLY A 64 38.12 24.57 -4.28
N TYR A 65 37.40 25.28 -5.16
CA TYR A 65 36.03 24.94 -5.53
C TYR A 65 35.91 23.52 -6.10
N VAL A 66 36.80 23.13 -7.03
CA VAL A 66 36.78 21.79 -7.65
C VAL A 66 36.92 20.68 -6.61
N ARG A 67 37.81 20.85 -5.61
CA ARG A 67 37.96 19.87 -4.52
C ARG A 67 36.68 19.78 -3.69
N TRP A 68 36.14 20.91 -3.26
CA TRP A 68 34.89 20.97 -2.50
C TRP A 68 33.72 20.34 -3.28
N ALA A 69 33.57 20.67 -4.57
CA ALA A 69 32.50 20.15 -5.41
C ALA A 69 32.60 18.63 -5.59
N LYS A 70 33.83 18.11 -5.73
CA LYS A 70 34.07 16.66 -5.79
C LYS A 70 33.65 15.96 -4.50
N GLU A 71 34.13 16.44 -3.35
CA GLU A 71 33.78 15.86 -2.03
C GLU A 71 32.26 15.94 -1.77
N ARG A 72 31.64 17.05 -2.15
CA ARG A 72 30.21 17.25 -2.04
C ARG A 72 29.43 16.27 -2.91
N ARG A 73 29.85 16.08 -4.16
CA ARG A 73 29.24 15.11 -5.10
C ARG A 73 29.33 13.69 -4.55
N GLU A 74 30.52 13.26 -4.12
CA GLU A 74 30.72 11.92 -3.57
C GLU A 74 29.82 11.67 -2.34
N THR A 75 29.65 12.67 -1.49
CA THR A 75 28.75 12.60 -0.33
C THR A 75 27.28 12.46 -0.75
N LEU A 76 26.82 13.26 -1.71
CA LEU A 76 25.46 13.20 -2.23
C LEU A 76 25.18 11.87 -2.93
N GLU A 77 26.11 11.38 -3.75
CA GLU A 77 25.98 10.10 -4.45
C GLU A 77 25.93 8.91 -3.49
N LYS A 78 26.76 8.91 -2.44
CA LYS A 78 26.71 7.90 -1.37
C LYS A 78 25.34 7.92 -0.67
N THR A 79 24.87 9.11 -0.31
CA THR A 79 23.57 9.29 0.35
C THR A 79 22.42 8.81 -0.54
N LEU A 80 22.47 9.14 -1.83
CA LEU A 80 21.50 8.69 -2.83
C LEU A 80 21.50 7.15 -2.96
N LYS A 81 22.68 6.53 -3.00
CA LYS A 81 22.81 5.07 -3.06
C LYS A 81 22.18 4.38 -1.85
N ASP A 82 22.43 4.91 -0.65
CA ASP A 82 21.85 4.35 0.58
C ASP A 82 20.34 4.59 0.64
N LEU A 83 19.85 5.74 0.17
CA LEU A 83 18.43 6.01 0.08
C LEU A 83 17.72 5.07 -0.90
N ARG A 84 18.33 4.77 -2.06
CA ARG A 84 17.79 3.78 -3.03
C ARG A 84 17.66 2.38 -2.43
N ARG A 85 18.60 1.97 -1.59
CA ARG A 85 18.50 0.71 -0.84
C ARG A 85 17.32 0.74 0.13
N GLN A 86 17.11 1.84 0.83
CA GLN A 86 15.96 2.01 1.73
C GLN A 86 14.64 2.00 0.95
N ILE A 87 14.58 2.64 -0.22
CA ILE A 87 13.41 2.59 -1.11
C ILE A 87 13.10 1.16 -1.54
N SER A 88 14.12 0.38 -1.92
CA SER A 88 13.93 -1.04 -2.26
C SER A 88 13.35 -1.82 -1.08
N ALA A 89 13.96 -1.71 0.10
CA ALA A 89 13.47 -2.39 1.30
C ALA A 89 12.05 -1.95 1.71
N ALA A 90 11.73 -0.67 1.56
CA ALA A 90 10.39 -0.13 1.82
C ALA A 90 9.35 -0.67 0.82
N ARG A 91 9.72 -0.87 -0.45
CA ARG A 91 8.86 -1.53 -1.44
C ARG A 91 8.57 -2.98 -1.07
N ASP A 92 9.58 -3.73 -0.65
CA ASP A 92 9.42 -5.11 -0.21
C ASP A 92 8.51 -5.20 1.02
N THR A 93 8.73 -4.31 1.99
CA THR A 93 7.92 -4.22 3.21
C THR A 93 6.46 -3.85 2.89
N LEU A 94 6.24 -2.94 1.95
CA LEU A 94 4.91 -2.58 1.49
C LEU A 94 4.23 -3.76 0.77
N ALA A 95 4.96 -4.46 -0.10
CA ALA A 95 4.46 -5.63 -0.80
C ALA A 95 4.02 -6.73 0.18
N GLU A 96 4.78 -6.94 1.26
CA GLU A 96 4.41 -7.92 2.28
C GLU A 96 3.14 -7.50 3.05
N ALA A 97 3.04 -6.23 3.46
CA ALA A 97 1.83 -5.73 4.12
C ALA A 97 0.57 -5.86 3.24
N PHE A 98 0.70 -5.68 1.93
CA PHE A 98 -0.38 -5.95 0.99
C PHE A 98 -0.82 -7.41 0.97
N LYS A 99 0.13 -8.34 0.98
CA LYS A 99 -0.21 -9.78 1.04
C LYS A 99 -0.98 -10.10 2.32
N GLU A 100 -0.51 -9.61 3.46
CA GLU A 100 -1.18 -9.82 4.75
C GLU A 100 -2.59 -9.20 4.79
N LEU A 101 -2.75 -8.00 4.23
CA LEU A 101 -4.06 -7.38 4.05
C LEU A 101 -4.95 -8.27 3.20
N LYS A 102 -4.47 -8.75 2.05
CA LYS A 102 -5.27 -9.55 1.13
C LYS A 102 -5.69 -10.89 1.75
N THR A 103 -4.79 -11.54 2.48
CA THR A 103 -5.11 -12.75 3.25
C THR A 103 -6.21 -12.48 4.27
N SER A 104 -6.14 -11.35 4.98
CA SER A 104 -7.16 -10.96 5.96
C SER A 104 -8.51 -10.67 5.32
N GLU A 105 -8.53 -10.01 4.15
CA GLU A 105 -9.74 -9.76 3.37
C GLU A 105 -10.39 -11.06 2.91
N ILE A 106 -9.62 -11.99 2.33
CA ILE A 106 -10.12 -13.29 1.89
C ILE A 106 -10.70 -14.09 3.06
N ALA A 107 -10.05 -14.06 4.22
CA ALA A 107 -10.55 -14.73 5.42
C ALA A 107 -11.90 -14.17 5.89
N GLU A 108 -12.07 -12.84 5.84
CA GLU A 108 -13.33 -12.18 6.18
C GLU A 108 -14.43 -12.48 5.16
N ASP A 109 -14.12 -12.45 3.86
CA ASP A 109 -15.07 -12.78 2.79
C ASP A 109 -15.57 -14.23 2.91
N ASN A 110 -14.65 -15.17 3.15
CA ASN A 110 -15.00 -16.57 3.40
C ASN A 110 -15.89 -16.74 4.63
N ARG A 111 -15.65 -15.96 5.71
CA ARG A 111 -16.50 -15.99 6.90
C ARG A 111 -17.91 -15.49 6.58
N ILE A 112 -18.02 -14.35 5.89
CA ILE A 112 -19.30 -13.76 5.50
C ILE A 112 -20.07 -14.75 4.61
N GLY A 113 -19.41 -15.37 3.63
CA GLY A 113 -20.02 -16.38 2.77
C GLY A 113 -20.59 -17.56 3.55
N ARG A 114 -19.85 -18.10 4.53
CA ARG A 114 -20.35 -19.17 5.41
C ARG A 114 -21.56 -18.73 6.22
N GLU A 115 -21.55 -17.52 6.77
CA GLU A 115 -22.69 -16.98 7.54
C GLU A 115 -23.95 -16.84 6.68
N ILE A 116 -23.79 -16.36 5.44
CA ILE A 116 -24.89 -16.25 4.48
C ILE A 116 -25.43 -17.64 4.12
N SER A 117 -24.57 -18.59 3.74
CA SER A 117 -24.99 -19.94 3.40
C SER A 117 -25.68 -20.67 4.56
N MET A 118 -25.25 -20.44 5.80
CA MET A 118 -25.90 -21.02 6.98
C MET A 118 -27.30 -20.43 7.21
N ARG A 119 -27.47 -19.11 7.04
CA ARG A 119 -28.80 -18.48 7.11
C ARG A 119 -29.73 -18.97 6.01
N GLU A 120 -29.25 -19.02 4.77
CA GLU A 120 -30.05 -19.54 3.66
C GLU A 120 -30.49 -20.98 3.88
N ARG A 121 -29.63 -21.83 4.45
CA ARG A 121 -30.01 -23.22 4.80
C ARG A 121 -31.08 -23.27 5.88
N GLN A 122 -30.98 -22.43 6.91
CA GLN A 122 -32.01 -22.33 7.96
C GLN A 122 -33.33 -21.81 7.42
N GLU A 123 -33.30 -20.77 6.57
CA GLU A 123 -34.48 -20.21 5.93
C GLU A 123 -35.18 -21.23 5.01
N ARG A 124 -34.41 -21.97 4.20
CA ARG A 124 -34.96 -23.05 3.35
C ARG A 124 -35.62 -24.15 4.19
N ALA A 125 -34.96 -24.63 5.24
CA ALA A 125 -35.53 -25.64 6.13
C ALA A 125 -36.85 -25.17 6.76
N LEU A 126 -36.91 -23.91 7.20
CA LEU A 126 -38.14 -23.31 7.74
C LEU A 126 -39.26 -23.24 6.68
N GLN A 127 -38.92 -22.83 5.45
CA GLN A 127 -39.87 -22.76 4.34
C GLN A 127 -40.43 -24.15 3.99
N ASP A 128 -39.58 -25.17 3.96
CA ASP A 128 -39.98 -26.55 3.71
C ASP A 128 -40.93 -27.07 4.80
N ASP A 129 -40.62 -26.81 6.07
CA ASP A 129 -41.47 -27.17 7.22
C ASP A 129 -42.86 -26.52 7.13
N ILE A 130 -42.91 -25.21 6.83
CA ILE A 130 -44.17 -24.47 6.61
C ILE A 130 -44.94 -25.06 5.41
N GLY A 131 -44.25 -25.35 4.31
CA GLY A 131 -44.84 -25.98 3.13
C GLY A 131 -45.49 -27.32 3.43
N LEU A 132 -44.80 -28.18 4.18
CA LEU A 132 -45.31 -29.48 4.63
C LEU A 132 -46.50 -29.33 5.58
N GLU A 133 -46.48 -28.34 6.48
CA GLU A 133 -47.61 -28.06 7.37
C GLU A 133 -48.85 -27.58 6.60
N ILE A 134 -48.68 -26.65 5.66
CA ILE A 134 -49.77 -26.16 4.80
C ILE A 134 -50.36 -27.32 3.99
N TYR A 135 -49.52 -28.18 3.41
CA TYR A 135 -49.96 -29.35 2.66
C TYR A 135 -50.76 -30.30 3.55
N ARG A 136 -50.26 -30.64 4.75
CA ARG A 136 -50.98 -31.48 5.73
C ARG A 136 -52.34 -30.91 6.11
N ARG A 137 -52.41 -29.60 6.38
CA ARG A 137 -53.67 -28.90 6.70
C ARG A 137 -54.67 -28.91 5.54
N ARG A 138 -54.21 -28.85 4.29
CA ARG A 138 -55.07 -28.97 3.09
C ARG A 138 -55.55 -30.41 2.86
N GLY A 139 -54.66 -31.39 2.95
CA GLY A 139 -55.01 -32.82 2.79
C GLY A 139 -56.05 -33.29 3.81
N GLY A 140 -55.96 -32.82 5.06
CA GLY A 140 -56.96 -33.09 6.09
C GLY A 140 -58.32 -32.41 5.87
N ARG A 141 -58.40 -31.34 5.06
CA ARG A 141 -59.68 -30.73 4.66
C ARG A 141 -60.33 -31.45 3.49
N THR A 142 -59.53 -31.98 2.55
CA THR A 142 -60.06 -32.73 1.39
C THR A 142 -60.66 -34.08 1.79
N SER A 143 -60.09 -34.75 2.81
CA SER A 143 -60.62 -36.03 3.32
C SER A 143 -61.93 -35.89 4.12
N LEU A 144 -62.27 -34.69 4.60
CA LEU A 144 -63.54 -34.41 5.29
C LEU A 144 -64.67 -34.06 4.31
N LEU A 145 -64.37 -33.71 3.06
CA LEU A 145 -65.36 -33.40 2.02
C LEU A 145 -65.71 -34.61 1.12
N THR A 146 -65.02 -35.74 1.26
CA THR A 146 -65.28 -36.99 0.52
C THR A 146 -66.00 -38.06 1.33
N ARG A 147 -66.38 -37.77 2.59
CA ARG A 147 -67.32 -38.59 3.37
C ARG A 147 -68.70 -37.93 3.39
N LYS A 148 -69.49 -38.15 2.34
CA LYS A 148 -70.95 -38.16 2.39
C LYS A 148 -71.50 -38.85 1.15
#